data_AF-A0A5B0NAE4-F1
#
_entry.id   AF-A0A5B0NAE4-F1
#
_cell.length_a   1.000
_cell.length_b   1.000
_cell.length_c   1.000
_cell.angle_alpha   90.00
_cell.angle_beta   90.00
_cell.angle_gamma   90.00
#
_symmetry.space_group_name_H-M   'P 1'
#
loop_
_entity.id
_entity.type
_entity.pdbx_description
1 polymer ?
#
loop_
_entity_poly.entity_id
_entity_poly.type
_entity_poly.pdbx_seq_one_letter_code
_entity_poly.pdbx_strand_id
1 'polypeptide(L)'
;MSDDQDQDQETKVELYTAQISSTKELYSFVKAHRKLSELLQQKINEFSGTKTRWEETKVTKSVFERTVARINTILAGSITGKVHRLCALLFDSIYLQQLEAAQLRDGTKVLEELEKSVQQVCASISSLWVPDRFQFFPNQDGEKERLRRYKSARVQSKLVDTFYNLNEQLRLHFTLLPIPGNETITRAEAKVKLGELMTCIEDDEEYEEDLVKWVHLSDLRIVQEHWQEMAEILGDLLEELVEYPSLHKDIHIQPLHQFIPILKLSRLFFSKISKPSSDQSYPISYMSLNQLIDLINLTASIPTKLTKFYDQLECHYEPTQNIDLSKLSDLAKLFQAPLTLLINSLNHQTTNPNLPQHDLAQFIQWYADWQSHFSLAVRRFDTTYRDVYSDFLIAGDN
;
A
#
# COMPACT_ATOMS: atom_id res chain seq x y z
N MET A 1 -26.45 -23.64 53.05
CA MET A 1 -27.71 -23.31 52.36
C MET A 1 -27.62 -21.86 51.93
N SER A 2 -26.97 -21.64 50.80
CA SER A 2 -26.98 -20.39 50.04
C SER A 2 -27.14 -20.87 48.62
N ASP A 3 -28.35 -20.74 48.09
CA ASP A 3 -28.67 -21.10 46.72
C ASP A 3 -28.09 -20.03 45.80
N ASP A 4 -26.99 -20.37 45.12
CA ASP A 4 -26.56 -19.71 43.91
C ASP A 4 -27.56 -20.09 42.81
N GLN A 5 -28.52 -19.21 42.55
CA GLN A 5 -29.32 -19.24 41.33
C GLN A 5 -28.50 -18.58 40.22
N ASP A 6 -27.73 -19.40 39.49
CA ASP A 6 -27.30 -19.09 38.13
C ASP A 6 -28.55 -18.86 37.28
N GLN A 7 -28.87 -17.59 37.04
CA GLN A 7 -29.79 -17.20 35.98
C GLN A 7 -29.05 -17.29 34.64
N ASP A 8 -29.16 -18.46 34.00
CA ASP A 8 -29.03 -18.59 32.56
C ASP A 8 -30.11 -17.73 31.90
N GLN A 9 -29.83 -16.44 31.70
CA GLN A 9 -30.58 -15.64 30.76
C GLN A 9 -30.22 -16.13 29.36
N GLU A 10 -31.09 -16.98 28.81
CA GLU A 10 -31.14 -17.29 27.38
C GLU A 10 -31.29 -15.96 26.61
N THR A 11 -30.15 -15.38 26.21
CA THR A 11 -30.10 -14.15 25.43
C THR A 11 -30.73 -14.45 24.08
N LYS A 12 -32.02 -14.14 23.93
CA LYS A 12 -32.77 -14.35 22.69
C LYS A 12 -32.04 -13.65 21.56
N VAL A 13 -31.36 -14.42 20.71
CA VAL A 13 -30.58 -13.90 19.59
C VAL A 13 -31.53 -13.24 18.60
N GLU A 14 -31.50 -11.90 18.56
CA GLU A 14 -32.32 -11.13 17.63
C GLU A 14 -31.65 -11.12 16.25
N LEU A 15 -32.20 -11.92 15.34
CA LEU A 15 -31.76 -11.95 13.94
C LEU A 15 -32.02 -10.60 13.27
N TYR A 16 -31.07 -10.15 12.46
CA TYR A 16 -31.26 -8.96 11.65
C TYR A 16 -32.14 -9.28 10.45
N THR A 17 -33.39 -8.83 10.51
CA THR A 17 -34.35 -8.86 9.39
C THR A 17 -34.95 -7.48 9.22
N ALA A 18 -35.12 -7.01 7.98
CA ALA A 18 -35.82 -5.76 7.70
C ALA A 18 -37.00 -6.00 6.77
N GLN A 19 -38.09 -5.27 6.99
CA GLN A 19 -39.21 -5.22 6.08
C GLN A 19 -38.82 -4.43 4.83
N ILE A 20 -38.85 -5.12 3.69
CA ILE A 20 -38.50 -4.54 2.39
C ILE A 20 -39.81 -4.12 1.69
N SER A 21 -40.01 -2.81 1.53
CA SER A 21 -41.27 -2.29 0.98
C SER A 21 -41.45 -2.55 -0.53
N SER A 22 -40.37 -2.88 -1.25
CA SER A 22 -40.42 -3.20 -2.68
C SER A 22 -39.27 -4.09 -3.13
N THR A 23 -39.57 -5.32 -3.53
CA THR A 23 -38.61 -6.26 -4.11
C THR A 23 -38.04 -5.77 -5.44
N LYS A 24 -38.84 -5.05 -6.25
CA LYS A 24 -38.38 -4.46 -7.52
C LYS A 24 -37.30 -3.41 -7.30
N GLU A 25 -37.47 -2.54 -6.31
CA GLU A 25 -36.48 -1.49 -6.02
C GLU A 25 -35.23 -2.09 -5.39
N LEU A 26 -35.38 -3.09 -4.52
CA LEU A 26 -34.24 -3.83 -3.97
C LEU A 26 -33.42 -4.48 -5.09
N TYR A 27 -34.08 -5.12 -6.06
CA TYR A 27 -33.40 -5.73 -7.20
C TYR A 27 -32.63 -4.70 -8.04
N SER A 28 -33.23 -3.54 -8.31
CA SER A 28 -32.55 -2.43 -9.01
C SER A 28 -31.32 -1.93 -8.24
N PHE A 29 -31.46 -1.76 -6.92
CA PHE A 29 -30.38 -1.34 -6.04
C PHE A 29 -29.22 -2.35 -6.05
N VAL A 30 -29.52 -3.64 -5.84
CA VAL A 30 -28.53 -4.74 -5.88
C VAL A 30 -27.83 -4.81 -7.24
N LYS A 31 -28.57 -4.60 -8.34
CA LYS A 31 -28.00 -4.57 -9.69
C LYS A 31 -27.03 -3.41 -9.88
N ALA A 32 -27.38 -2.21 -9.42
CA ALA A 32 -26.51 -1.04 -9.49
C ALA A 32 -25.25 -1.26 -8.65
N HIS A 33 -25.39 -1.85 -7.47
CA HIS A 33 -24.27 -2.16 -6.59
C HIS A 33 -23.28 -3.12 -7.26
N ARG A 34 -23.77 -4.25 -7.79
CA ARG A 34 -22.93 -5.23 -8.48
C ARG A 34 -22.19 -4.61 -9.67
N LYS A 35 -22.89 -3.79 -10.46
CA LYS A 35 -22.30 -3.10 -11.61
C LYS A 35 -21.14 -2.19 -11.20
N LEU A 36 -21.28 -1.45 -10.11
CA LEU A 36 -20.21 -0.59 -9.59
C LEU A 36 -19.02 -1.40 -9.08
N SER A 37 -19.26 -2.47 -8.30
CA SER A 37 -18.19 -3.37 -7.83
C SER A 37 -17.44 -4.03 -9.00
N GLU A 38 -18.15 -4.49 -10.02
CA GLU A 38 -17.54 -5.07 -11.23
C GLU A 38 -16.68 -4.03 -11.99
N LEU A 39 -17.17 -2.78 -12.10
CA LEU A 39 -16.41 -1.69 -12.70
C LEU A 39 -15.13 -1.40 -11.89
N LEU A 40 -15.23 -1.29 -10.56
CA LEU A 40 -14.08 -1.04 -9.69
C LEU A 40 -13.05 -2.17 -9.82
N GLN A 41 -13.48 -3.43 -9.72
CA GLN A 41 -12.57 -4.57 -9.86
C GLN A 41 -11.91 -4.59 -11.24
N GLN A 42 -12.66 -4.32 -12.31
CA GLN A 42 -12.10 -4.20 -13.66
C GLN A 42 -11.02 -3.11 -13.71
N LYS A 43 -11.28 -1.94 -13.11
CA LYS A 43 -10.38 -0.79 -13.14
C LYS A 43 -9.17 -0.97 -12.23
N ILE A 44 -9.33 -1.58 -11.07
CA ILE A 44 -8.21 -2.02 -10.22
C ILE A 44 -7.33 -2.97 -11.03
N ASN A 45 -7.88 -4.01 -11.66
CA ASN A 45 -7.09 -4.97 -12.44
C ASN A 45 -6.40 -4.32 -13.65
N GLU A 46 -7.11 -3.43 -14.36
CA GLU A 46 -6.55 -2.66 -15.48
C GLU A 46 -5.40 -1.77 -14.99
N PHE A 47 -5.63 -1.06 -13.88
CA PHE A 47 -4.74 -0.05 -13.34
C PHE A 47 -3.64 -0.59 -12.44
N SER A 48 -3.70 -1.85 -12.01
CA SER A 48 -2.68 -2.62 -11.26
C SER A 48 -1.86 -3.53 -12.17
N GLY A 49 -2.41 -3.93 -13.31
CA GLY A 49 -1.72 -4.80 -14.27
C GLY A 49 -0.51 -4.14 -14.93
N THR A 50 0.53 -4.94 -15.17
CA THR A 50 1.68 -4.60 -16.02
C THR A 50 1.33 -4.90 -17.48
N LYS A 51 0.38 -4.17 -18.08
CA LYS A 51 0.13 -4.31 -19.51
C LYS A 51 1.15 -3.50 -20.30
N THR A 52 2.00 -4.20 -21.06
CA THR A 52 2.97 -3.71 -22.05
C THR A 52 2.30 -3.09 -23.28
N ARG A 53 1.32 -2.20 -23.11
CA ARG A 53 0.76 -1.47 -24.25
C ARG A 53 1.60 -0.23 -24.50
N TRP A 54 2.43 -0.34 -25.54
CA TRP A 54 3.38 0.66 -26.00
C TRP A 54 2.70 1.74 -26.85
N GLU A 55 2.20 2.79 -26.21
CA GLU A 55 2.02 4.08 -26.87
C GLU A 55 2.69 5.13 -25.98
N GLU A 56 3.90 5.55 -26.35
CA GLU A 56 4.67 6.61 -25.68
C GLU A 56 3.96 7.96 -25.85
N THR A 57 2.86 8.14 -25.13
CA THR A 57 2.18 9.43 -25.10
C THR A 57 2.93 10.32 -24.14
N LYS A 58 3.69 11.29 -24.67
CA LYS A 58 4.39 12.28 -23.84
C LYS A 58 3.37 13.08 -23.02
N VAL A 59 3.43 12.95 -21.69
CA VAL A 59 2.52 13.66 -20.78
C VAL A 59 3.06 15.06 -20.55
N THR A 60 2.56 16.05 -21.29
CA THR A 60 3.00 17.45 -21.12
C THR A 60 2.64 17.99 -19.72
N LYS A 61 3.38 19.00 -19.24
CA LYS A 61 3.11 19.65 -17.94
C LYS A 61 1.66 20.11 -17.81
N SER A 62 1.12 20.76 -18.84
CA SER A 62 -0.25 21.27 -18.83
C SER A 62 -1.31 20.16 -18.85
N VAL A 63 -1.02 19.02 -19.49
CA VAL A 63 -1.89 17.83 -19.44
C VAL A 63 -1.88 17.23 -18.04
N PHE A 64 -0.70 17.09 -17.42
CA PHE A 64 -0.57 16.61 -16.04
C PHE A 64 -1.37 17.48 -15.07
N GLU A 65 -1.09 18.79 -15.03
CA GLU A 65 -1.72 19.73 -14.09
C GLU A 65 -3.25 19.77 -14.27
N ARG A 66 -3.74 19.83 -15.52
CA ARG A 66 -5.18 19.83 -15.79
C ARG A 66 -5.85 18.54 -15.34
N THR A 67 -5.21 17.40 -15.60
CA THR A 67 -5.79 16.09 -15.29
C THR A 67 -5.84 15.86 -13.79
N VAL A 68 -4.77 16.21 -13.09
CA VAL A 68 -4.67 16.13 -11.65
C VAL A 68 -5.67 17.07 -10.97
N ALA A 69 -5.81 18.32 -11.44
CA ALA A 69 -6.83 19.23 -10.93
C ALA A 69 -8.26 18.69 -11.11
N ARG A 70 -8.52 18.05 -12.25
CA ARG A 70 -9.81 17.40 -12.53
C ARG A 70 -10.06 16.22 -11.60
N ILE A 71 -9.07 15.36 -11.37
CA ILE A 71 -9.15 14.24 -10.43
C ILE A 71 -9.47 14.76 -9.03
N ASN A 72 -8.71 15.76 -8.55
CA ASN A 72 -8.94 16.37 -7.24
C ASN A 72 -10.36 16.93 -7.09
N THR A 73 -10.88 17.58 -8.12
CA THR A 73 -12.25 18.12 -8.10
C THR A 73 -13.29 17.00 -8.01
N ILE A 74 -13.04 15.85 -8.64
CA ILE A 74 -13.96 14.71 -8.57
C ILE A 74 -13.86 14.01 -7.20
N LEU A 75 -12.67 13.84 -6.64
CA LEU A 75 -12.47 13.19 -5.34
C LEU A 75 -13.04 14.07 -4.21
N ALA A 76 -12.54 15.30 -4.07
CA ALA A 76 -12.82 16.21 -2.96
C ALA A 76 -14.30 16.61 -2.77
N GLY A 77 -15.20 16.25 -3.69
CA GLY A 77 -16.61 16.61 -3.61
C GLY A 77 -17.58 15.49 -3.94
N SER A 78 -17.12 14.25 -4.17
CA SER A 78 -18.02 13.27 -4.78
C SER A 78 -18.02 11.85 -4.25
N ILE A 79 -16.93 11.26 -3.75
CA ILE A 79 -16.95 9.83 -3.42
C ILE A 79 -17.35 9.61 -1.97
N THR A 80 -16.57 10.08 -1.00
CA THR A 80 -16.84 9.91 0.44
C THR A 80 -18.25 10.35 0.85
N GLY A 81 -18.67 11.56 0.46
CA GLY A 81 -20.01 12.05 0.75
C GLY A 81 -21.15 11.19 0.16
N LYS A 82 -20.90 10.48 -0.95
CA LYS A 82 -21.86 9.52 -1.50
C LYS A 82 -21.85 8.19 -0.74
N VAL A 83 -20.69 7.72 -0.28
CA VAL A 83 -20.61 6.52 0.55
C VAL A 83 -21.31 6.74 1.91
N HIS A 84 -21.15 7.91 2.53
CA HIS A 84 -21.95 8.27 3.72
C HIS A 84 -23.46 8.23 3.46
N ARG A 85 -23.92 8.76 2.31
CA ARG A 85 -25.33 8.69 1.92
C ARG A 85 -25.81 7.25 1.74
N LEU A 86 -24.98 6.34 1.25
CA LEU A 86 -25.31 4.91 1.19
C LEU A 86 -25.38 4.27 2.58
N CYS A 87 -24.48 4.65 3.49
CA CYS A 87 -24.47 4.14 4.85
C CYS A 87 -25.67 4.60 5.68
N ALA A 88 -26.16 5.82 5.44
CA ALA A 88 -27.38 6.32 6.06
C ALA A 88 -28.60 5.41 5.76
N LEU A 89 -28.63 4.74 4.61
CA LEU A 89 -29.69 3.77 4.26
C LEU A 89 -29.64 2.52 5.15
N LEU A 90 -28.43 2.08 5.54
CA LEU A 90 -28.24 0.93 6.43
C LEU A 90 -28.64 1.26 7.86
N PHE A 91 -28.45 2.51 8.29
CA PHE A 91 -28.82 2.96 9.61
C PHE A 91 -30.32 2.72 9.87
N ASP A 92 -31.18 3.23 9.00
CA ASP A 92 -32.64 3.03 9.13
C ASP A 92 -33.00 1.54 9.06
N SER A 93 -32.33 0.77 8.21
CA SER A 93 -32.60 -0.66 8.11
C SER A 93 -32.23 -1.43 9.39
N ILE A 94 -31.08 -1.15 10.01
CA ILE A 94 -30.56 -1.88 11.18
C ILE A 94 -31.32 -1.46 12.46
N TYR A 95 -31.57 -0.17 12.63
CA TYR A 95 -32.19 0.37 13.83
C TYR A 95 -33.72 0.33 13.77
N LEU A 96 -34.33 0.64 12.61
CA LEU A 96 -35.78 0.69 12.44
C LEU A 96 -36.39 -0.55 11.78
N GLN A 97 -35.57 -1.52 11.34
CA GLN A 97 -36.02 -2.76 10.66
C GLN A 97 -36.88 -2.50 9.43
N GLN A 98 -36.70 -1.36 8.78
CA GLN A 98 -37.48 -0.96 7.62
C GLN A 98 -36.56 -0.45 6.52
N LEU A 99 -36.80 -0.91 5.29
CA LEU A 99 -36.11 -0.41 4.11
C LEU A 99 -37.14 -0.02 3.06
N GLU A 100 -37.35 1.29 2.93
CA GLU A 100 -38.39 1.84 2.10
C GLU A 100 -38.02 1.87 0.61
N ALA A 101 -39.04 1.81 -0.23
CA ALA A 101 -38.86 1.90 -1.68
C ALA A 101 -38.23 3.24 -2.11
N ALA A 102 -38.52 4.34 -1.40
CA ALA A 102 -37.92 5.66 -1.68
C ALA A 102 -36.42 5.67 -1.37
N GLN A 103 -36.02 5.15 -0.20
CA GLN A 103 -34.63 4.98 0.21
C GLN A 103 -33.84 4.13 -0.79
N LEU A 104 -34.40 3.00 -1.24
CA LEU A 104 -33.77 2.13 -2.25
C LEU A 104 -33.58 2.84 -3.60
N ARG A 105 -34.55 3.64 -4.04
CA ARG A 105 -34.42 4.45 -5.26
C ARG A 105 -33.34 5.51 -5.12
N ASP A 106 -33.29 6.19 -3.98
CA ASP A 106 -32.28 7.22 -3.74
C ASP A 106 -30.88 6.60 -3.62
N GLY A 107 -30.74 5.46 -2.94
CA GLY A 107 -29.52 4.68 -2.94
C GLY A 107 -29.08 4.23 -4.32
N THR A 108 -30.01 3.82 -5.19
CA THR A 108 -29.71 3.45 -6.58
C THR A 108 -29.12 4.64 -7.34
N LYS A 109 -29.70 5.83 -7.20
CA LYS A 109 -29.14 7.05 -7.81
C LYS A 109 -27.75 7.36 -7.28
N VAL A 110 -27.51 7.20 -5.97
CA VAL A 110 -26.18 7.44 -5.38
C VAL A 110 -25.13 6.48 -5.96
N LEU A 111 -25.46 5.20 -6.15
CA LEU A 111 -24.58 4.22 -6.81
C LEU A 111 -24.29 4.60 -8.26
N GLU A 112 -25.29 5.07 -9.02
CA GLU A 112 -25.10 5.55 -10.39
C GLU A 112 -24.22 6.80 -10.46
N GLU A 113 -24.37 7.72 -9.49
CA GLU A 113 -23.51 8.90 -9.36
C GLU A 113 -22.06 8.50 -9.02
N LEU A 114 -21.85 7.54 -8.13
CA LEU A 114 -20.52 6.98 -7.82
C LEU A 114 -19.89 6.33 -9.04
N GLU A 115 -20.64 5.51 -9.78
CA GLU A 115 -20.19 4.90 -11.03
C GLU A 115 -19.69 5.95 -12.02
N LYS A 116 -20.46 7.04 -12.19
CA LYS A 116 -20.08 8.15 -13.04
C LYS A 116 -18.81 8.85 -12.57
N SER A 117 -18.64 9.08 -11.27
CA SER A 117 -17.42 9.64 -10.69
C SER A 117 -16.21 8.76 -10.98
N VAL A 118 -16.32 7.44 -10.73
CA VAL A 118 -15.27 6.45 -11.01
C VAL A 118 -14.90 6.47 -12.49
N GLN A 119 -15.88 6.47 -13.40
CA GLN A 119 -15.63 6.55 -14.85
C GLN A 119 -14.92 7.85 -15.26
N GLN A 120 -15.28 8.98 -14.66
CA GLN A 120 -14.63 10.26 -14.94
C GLN A 120 -13.19 10.32 -14.44
N VAL A 121 -12.92 9.76 -13.25
CA VAL A 121 -11.55 9.59 -12.73
C VAL A 121 -10.76 8.68 -13.66
N CYS A 122 -11.30 7.52 -14.03
CA CYS A 122 -10.64 6.59 -14.94
C CYS A 122 -10.29 7.23 -16.29
N ALA A 123 -11.25 7.93 -16.92
CA ALA A 123 -11.02 8.61 -18.19
C ALA A 123 -9.94 9.72 -18.08
N SER A 124 -9.82 10.33 -16.90
CA SER A 124 -8.77 11.31 -16.60
C SER A 124 -7.41 10.61 -16.47
N ILE A 125 -7.31 9.54 -15.66
CA ILE A 125 -6.10 8.75 -15.47
C ILE A 125 -5.60 8.14 -16.78
N SER A 126 -6.48 7.70 -17.69
CA SER A 126 -6.07 7.13 -18.98
C SER A 126 -5.19 8.08 -19.81
N SER A 127 -5.28 9.39 -19.58
CA SER A 127 -4.40 10.39 -20.22
C SER A 127 -3.02 10.54 -19.56
N LEU A 128 -2.86 10.03 -18.34
CA LEU A 128 -1.61 9.97 -17.56
C LEU A 128 -0.99 8.58 -17.54
N TRP A 129 -1.62 7.60 -18.18
CA TRP A 129 -1.27 6.19 -18.10
C TRP A 129 0.22 5.95 -18.40
N VAL A 130 0.92 5.33 -17.45
CA VAL A 130 2.34 4.97 -17.60
C VAL A 130 2.46 3.44 -17.73
N PRO A 131 2.96 2.91 -18.87
CA PRO A 131 2.94 1.48 -19.17
C PRO A 131 3.76 0.57 -18.24
N ASP A 132 4.74 1.11 -17.50
CA ASP A 132 5.64 0.32 -16.66
C ASP A 132 5.82 0.95 -15.27
N ARG A 133 5.46 0.18 -14.24
CA ARG A 133 5.59 0.56 -12.83
C ARG A 133 6.97 0.26 -12.25
N PHE A 134 7.83 -0.47 -12.96
CA PHE A 134 9.06 -1.02 -12.39
C PHE A 134 10.32 -0.75 -13.22
N GLN A 135 10.20 -0.47 -14.51
CA GLN A 135 11.29 0.11 -15.30
C GLN A 135 11.02 1.58 -15.56
N PHE A 136 11.25 2.36 -14.51
CA PHE A 136 10.79 3.72 -14.45
C PHE A 136 11.22 4.55 -15.66
N PHE A 137 12.51 4.62 -16.07
CA PHE A 137 12.88 5.48 -17.21
C PHE A 137 14.12 5.01 -17.99
N PRO A 138 14.09 4.91 -19.33
CA PRO A 138 15.30 4.91 -20.14
C PRO A 138 16.06 6.23 -19.91
N ASN A 139 17.39 6.19 -19.88
CA ASN A 139 18.26 7.38 -19.72
C ASN A 139 18.12 8.42 -20.86
N GLN A 140 17.28 8.17 -21.86
CA GLN A 140 17.08 9.01 -23.04
C GLN A 140 16.06 10.13 -22.83
N ASP A 141 15.23 10.06 -21.77
CA ASP A 141 14.26 11.11 -21.45
C ASP A 141 14.90 12.27 -20.68
N GLY A 142 14.48 13.50 -20.97
CA GLY A 142 14.87 14.68 -20.20
C GLY A 142 14.38 14.59 -18.75
N GLU A 143 15.15 15.14 -17.80
CA GLU A 143 14.91 15.15 -16.35
C GLU A 143 13.45 15.42 -15.95
N LYS A 144 12.86 16.49 -16.51
CA LYS A 144 11.48 16.91 -16.24
C LYS A 144 10.42 15.92 -16.74
N GLU A 145 10.73 15.13 -17.78
CA GLU A 145 9.83 14.10 -18.29
C GLU A 145 9.83 12.88 -17.38
N ARG A 146 11.02 12.44 -16.94
CA ARG A 146 11.18 11.32 -15.99
C ARG A 146 10.38 11.57 -14.70
N LEU A 147 10.55 12.74 -14.11
CA LEU A 147 9.78 13.11 -12.92
C LEU A 147 8.27 13.14 -13.18
N ARG A 148 7.82 13.72 -14.31
CA ARG A 148 6.37 13.79 -14.60
C ARG A 148 5.76 12.40 -14.71
N ARG A 149 6.41 11.50 -15.43
CA ARG A 149 5.96 10.11 -15.52
C ARG A 149 5.99 9.41 -14.16
N TYR A 150 7.01 9.66 -13.34
CA TYR A 150 7.04 9.16 -11.96
C TYR A 150 5.83 9.66 -11.16
N LYS A 151 5.54 10.96 -11.18
CA LYS A 151 4.35 11.52 -10.54
C LYS A 151 3.06 10.91 -11.08
N SER A 152 2.93 10.75 -12.39
CA SER A 152 1.76 10.10 -13.00
C SER A 152 1.56 8.67 -12.52
N ALA A 153 2.63 7.86 -12.48
CA ALA A 153 2.59 6.49 -11.98
C ALA A 153 2.18 6.44 -10.50
N ARG A 154 2.64 7.41 -9.71
CA ARG A 154 2.32 7.54 -8.28
C ARG A 154 0.87 7.98 -8.04
N VAL A 155 0.37 8.96 -8.80
CA VAL A 155 -1.06 9.34 -8.80
C VAL A 155 -1.93 8.14 -9.16
N GLN A 156 -1.56 7.39 -10.19
CA GLN A 156 -2.26 6.18 -10.59
C GLN A 156 -2.26 5.13 -9.48
N SER A 157 -1.13 4.90 -8.81
CA SER A 157 -1.04 3.96 -7.67
C SER A 157 -1.99 4.36 -6.54
N LYS A 158 -1.95 5.62 -6.10
CA LYS A 158 -2.84 6.08 -5.01
C LYS A 158 -4.32 6.00 -5.40
N LEU A 159 -4.66 6.23 -6.67
CA LEU A 159 -6.03 6.07 -7.16
C LEU A 159 -6.49 4.62 -7.22
N VAL A 160 -5.57 3.68 -7.47
CA VAL A 160 -5.87 2.24 -7.33
C VAL A 160 -6.21 1.91 -5.88
N ASP A 161 -5.44 2.43 -4.92
CA ASP A 161 -5.70 2.23 -3.49
C ASP A 161 -7.07 2.80 -3.11
N THR A 162 -7.40 4.03 -3.55
CA THR A 162 -8.75 4.61 -3.36
C THR A 162 -9.86 3.72 -3.95
N PHE A 163 -9.65 3.14 -5.13
CA PHE A 163 -10.64 2.23 -5.73
C PHE A 163 -10.77 0.91 -4.97
N TYR A 164 -9.66 0.40 -4.42
CA TYR A 164 -9.67 -0.78 -3.57
C TYR A 164 -10.47 -0.53 -2.30
N ASN A 165 -10.22 0.58 -1.59
CA ASN A 165 -10.94 0.93 -0.37
C ASN A 165 -12.43 1.16 -0.63
N LEU A 166 -12.78 1.89 -1.70
CA LEU A 166 -14.17 2.06 -2.11
C LEU A 166 -14.86 0.72 -2.42
N ASN A 167 -14.15 -0.21 -3.08
CA ASN A 167 -14.69 -1.53 -3.37
C ASN A 167 -14.93 -2.35 -2.10
N GLU A 168 -14.01 -2.27 -1.12
CA GLU A 168 -14.18 -2.91 0.19
C GLU A 168 -15.34 -2.31 0.99
N GLN A 169 -15.49 -0.97 1.01
CA GLN A 169 -16.64 -0.30 1.62
C GLN A 169 -17.96 -0.74 0.99
N LEU A 170 -18.02 -0.83 -0.34
CA LEU A 170 -19.19 -1.34 -1.05
C LEU A 170 -19.44 -2.81 -0.71
N ARG A 171 -18.40 -3.64 -0.61
CA ARG A 171 -18.53 -5.04 -0.21
C ARG A 171 -19.14 -5.14 1.20
N LEU A 172 -18.60 -4.40 2.16
CA LEU A 172 -19.11 -4.34 3.54
C LEU A 172 -20.57 -3.84 3.57
N HIS A 173 -20.87 -2.76 2.84
CA HIS A 173 -22.22 -2.24 2.67
C HIS A 173 -23.18 -3.31 2.15
N PHE A 174 -22.79 -4.04 1.12
CA PHE A 174 -23.58 -5.12 0.54
C PHE A 174 -23.87 -6.25 1.52
N THR A 175 -22.88 -6.63 2.33
CA THR A 175 -23.06 -7.68 3.35
C THR A 175 -24.04 -7.29 4.45
N LEU A 176 -24.22 -5.99 4.67
CA LEU A 176 -25.17 -5.43 5.64
C LEU A 176 -26.58 -5.26 5.08
N LEU A 177 -26.82 -5.54 3.79
CA LEU A 177 -28.16 -5.45 3.23
C LEU A 177 -29.02 -6.66 3.65
N PRO A 178 -30.29 -6.44 4.04
CA PRO A 178 -31.21 -7.50 4.48
C PRO A 178 -31.79 -8.25 3.27
N ILE A 179 -30.93 -8.84 2.44
CA ILE A 179 -31.32 -9.53 1.20
C ILE A 179 -31.75 -10.97 1.53
N PRO A 180 -32.92 -11.43 1.04
CA PRO A 180 -33.32 -12.83 1.19
C PRO A 180 -32.28 -13.79 0.59
N GLY A 181 -31.75 -14.71 1.39
CA GLY A 181 -30.76 -15.72 0.97
C GLY A 181 -29.29 -15.35 1.23
N ASN A 182 -29.01 -14.15 1.74
CA ASN A 182 -27.69 -13.83 2.30
C ASN A 182 -27.52 -14.47 3.69
N GLU A 183 -26.27 -14.52 4.15
CA GLU A 183 -25.91 -14.99 5.49
C GLU A 183 -26.69 -14.19 6.56
N THR A 184 -27.41 -14.91 7.42
CA THR A 184 -28.20 -14.28 8.49
C THR A 184 -27.28 -13.88 9.61
N ILE A 185 -27.06 -12.57 9.77
CA ILE A 185 -26.32 -12.00 10.89
C ILE A 185 -27.27 -11.59 12.01
N THR A 186 -26.75 -11.51 13.24
CA THR A 186 -27.50 -10.95 14.36
C THR A 186 -27.55 -9.43 14.26
N ARG A 187 -28.53 -8.80 14.92
CA ARG A 187 -28.60 -7.33 14.96
C ARG A 187 -27.39 -6.71 15.66
N ALA A 188 -26.86 -7.39 16.67
CA ALA A 188 -25.64 -6.95 17.35
C ALA A 188 -24.44 -6.96 16.40
N GLU A 189 -24.25 -8.04 15.64
CA GLU A 189 -23.22 -8.12 14.61
C GLU A 189 -23.38 -7.07 13.51
N ALA A 190 -24.61 -6.83 13.05
CA ALA A 190 -24.89 -5.80 12.05
C ALA A 190 -24.48 -4.40 12.53
N LYS A 191 -24.68 -4.09 13.82
CA LYS A 191 -24.25 -2.81 14.41
C LYS A 191 -22.72 -2.71 14.50
N VAL A 192 -22.03 -3.79 14.87
CA VAL A 192 -20.56 -3.83 14.90
C VAL A 192 -20.00 -3.60 13.50
N LYS A 193 -20.47 -4.36 12.50
CA LYS A 193 -20.07 -4.21 11.09
C LYS A 193 -20.42 -2.84 10.50
N LEU A 194 -21.54 -2.23 10.90
CA LEU A 194 -21.86 -0.85 10.51
C LEU A 194 -20.84 0.13 11.11
N GLY A 195 -20.45 -0.07 12.37
CA GLY A 195 -19.39 0.70 13.02
C GLY A 195 -18.05 0.57 12.28
N GLU A 196 -17.64 -0.65 11.95
CA GLU A 196 -16.45 -0.91 11.13
C GLU A 196 -16.51 -0.18 9.79
N LEU A 197 -17.64 -0.28 9.08
CA LEU A 197 -17.84 0.44 7.81
C LEU A 197 -17.73 1.96 7.99
N MET A 198 -18.28 2.53 9.07
CA MET A 198 -18.17 3.96 9.35
C MET A 198 -16.72 4.38 9.60
N THR A 199 -15.98 3.62 10.40
CA THR A 199 -14.53 3.85 10.62
C THR A 199 -13.76 3.78 9.31
N CYS A 200 -14.03 2.78 8.45
CA CYS A 200 -13.39 2.69 7.14
C CYS A 200 -13.69 3.88 6.21
N ILE A 201 -14.83 4.56 6.39
CA ILE A 201 -15.18 5.75 5.59
C ILE A 201 -14.47 6.98 6.14
N GLU A 202 -14.39 7.11 7.46
CA GLU A 202 -13.66 8.20 8.13
C GLU A 202 -12.16 8.15 7.77
N ASP A 203 -11.55 6.96 7.82
CA ASP A 203 -10.14 6.77 7.43
C ASP A 203 -9.90 7.12 5.95
N ASP A 204 -10.86 6.81 5.07
CA ASP A 204 -10.78 7.13 3.64
C ASP A 204 -10.98 8.61 3.34
N GLU A 205 -11.76 9.34 4.15
CA GLU A 205 -11.89 10.80 4.03
C GLU A 205 -10.54 11.48 4.23
N GLU A 206 -9.80 11.05 5.27
CA GLU A 206 -8.44 11.52 5.52
C GLU A 206 -7.50 11.15 4.36
N TYR A 207 -7.62 9.94 3.81
CA TYR A 207 -6.85 9.50 2.65
C TYR A 207 -7.12 10.34 1.39
N GLU A 208 -8.38 10.69 1.10
CA GLU A 208 -8.74 11.54 -0.04
C GLU A 208 -8.15 12.94 0.10
N GLU A 209 -8.23 13.54 1.28
CA GLU A 209 -7.58 14.83 1.56
C GLU A 209 -6.07 14.74 1.38
N ASP A 210 -5.46 13.65 1.84
CA ASP A 210 -4.02 13.44 1.73
C ASP A 210 -3.58 13.21 0.29
N LEU A 211 -4.38 12.55 -0.55
CA LEU A 211 -4.12 12.48 -2.00
C LEU A 211 -4.19 13.86 -2.66
N VAL A 212 -5.14 14.71 -2.25
CA VAL A 212 -5.23 16.10 -2.73
C VAL A 212 -4.00 16.90 -2.29
N LYS A 213 -3.58 16.79 -1.02
CA LYS A 213 -2.35 17.44 -0.51
C LYS A 213 -1.12 16.90 -1.24
N TRP A 214 -1.06 15.60 -1.48
CA TRP A 214 0.06 14.89 -2.10
C TRP A 214 0.41 15.43 -3.48
N VAL A 215 -0.63 15.69 -4.28
CA VAL A 215 -0.52 16.28 -5.61
C VAL A 215 0.21 17.63 -5.60
N HIS A 216 0.07 18.39 -4.53
CA HIS A 216 0.65 19.73 -4.37
C HIS A 216 2.03 19.73 -3.72
N LEU A 217 2.57 18.57 -3.37
CA LEU A 217 3.89 18.46 -2.77
C LEU A 217 5.01 18.81 -3.74
N SER A 218 6.11 19.29 -3.17
CA SER A 218 7.35 19.51 -3.91
C SER A 218 7.91 18.20 -4.44
N ASP A 219 8.71 18.27 -5.51
CA ASP A 219 9.33 17.09 -6.11
C ASP A 219 10.14 16.28 -5.09
N LEU A 220 10.95 16.97 -4.28
CA LEU A 220 11.71 16.36 -3.19
C LEU A 220 10.81 15.65 -2.19
N ARG A 221 9.69 16.27 -1.80
CA ARG A 221 8.79 15.73 -0.80
C ARG A 221 8.06 14.47 -1.30
N ILE A 222 7.67 14.45 -2.57
CA ILE A 222 7.10 13.27 -3.24
C ILE A 222 8.11 12.10 -3.23
N VAL A 223 9.39 12.37 -3.48
CA VAL A 223 10.43 11.34 -3.40
C VAL A 223 10.64 10.86 -1.97
N GLN A 224 10.68 11.76 -1.00
CA GLN A 224 10.83 11.43 0.42
C GLN A 224 9.69 10.56 0.95
N GLU A 225 8.45 10.89 0.61
CA GLU A 225 7.29 10.07 0.98
C GLU A 225 7.32 8.69 0.36
N HIS A 226 7.82 8.56 -0.87
CA HIS A 226 7.99 7.23 -1.45
C HIS A 226 8.97 6.35 -0.67
N TRP A 227 10.08 6.91 -0.19
CA TRP A 227 10.97 6.14 0.69
C TRP A 227 10.35 5.91 2.07
N GLN A 228 9.49 6.81 2.56
CA GLN A 228 8.75 6.58 3.79
C GLN A 228 7.81 5.38 3.65
N GLU A 229 7.08 5.28 2.54
CA GLU A 229 6.24 4.11 2.23
C GLU A 229 7.08 2.82 2.13
N MET A 230 8.29 2.88 1.55
CA MET A 230 9.20 1.71 1.57
C MET A 230 9.60 1.31 2.99
N ALA A 231 9.78 2.27 3.89
CA ALA A 231 10.09 1.98 5.29
C ALA A 231 8.89 1.37 6.03
N GLU A 232 7.67 1.76 5.67
CA GLU A 232 6.41 1.22 6.19
C GLU A 232 6.19 -0.23 5.72
N ILE A 233 6.33 -0.51 4.43
CA ILE A 233 6.27 -1.89 3.88
C ILE A 233 7.24 -2.83 4.61
N LEU A 234 8.46 -2.35 4.89
CA LEU A 234 9.45 -3.12 5.65
C LEU A 234 9.18 -3.17 7.15
N GLY A 235 8.37 -2.24 7.68
CA GLY A 235 7.83 -2.26 9.03
C GLY A 235 6.81 -3.37 9.18
N ASP A 236 5.85 -3.45 8.26
CA ASP A 236 4.80 -4.46 8.24
C ASP A 236 5.40 -5.87 8.09
N LEU A 237 6.33 -6.04 7.16
CA LEU A 237 7.06 -7.31 6.98
C LEU A 237 7.85 -7.71 8.24
N LEU A 238 8.38 -6.73 8.99
CA LEU A 238 9.11 -7.00 10.23
C LEU A 238 8.16 -7.43 11.35
N GLU A 239 6.96 -6.88 11.41
CA GLU A 239 5.90 -7.30 12.35
C GLU A 239 5.48 -8.74 12.06
N GLU A 240 5.17 -9.05 10.80
CA GLU A 240 4.85 -10.40 10.35
C GLU A 240 5.96 -11.41 10.72
N LEU A 241 7.22 -11.07 10.44
CA LEU A 241 8.38 -11.90 10.75
C LEU A 241 8.52 -12.19 12.26
N VAL A 242 8.13 -11.26 13.12
CA VAL A 242 8.20 -11.42 14.58
C VAL A 242 7.05 -12.28 15.09
N GLU A 243 5.88 -12.21 14.47
CA GLU A 243 4.71 -13.01 14.83
C GLU A 243 4.80 -14.46 14.33
N TYR A 244 5.42 -14.67 13.17
CA TYR A 244 5.48 -15.98 12.50
C TYR A 244 5.92 -17.15 13.40
N PRO A 245 7.02 -17.07 14.19
CA PRO A 245 7.44 -18.17 15.06
C PRO A 245 6.44 -18.51 16.18
N SER A 246 5.56 -17.59 16.55
CA SER A 246 4.53 -17.84 17.56
C SER A 246 3.37 -18.68 17.02
N LEU A 247 3.11 -18.57 15.71
CA LEU A 247 2.06 -19.28 14.98
C LEU A 247 2.54 -20.65 14.47
N HIS A 248 3.84 -20.81 14.25
CA HIS A 248 4.45 -22.01 13.68
C HIS A 248 5.50 -22.60 14.62
N LYS A 249 5.13 -23.66 15.36
CA LYS A 249 6.00 -24.29 16.37
C LYS A 249 7.00 -25.28 15.78
N ASP A 250 6.76 -25.77 14.56
CA ASP A 250 7.52 -26.85 13.94
C ASP A 250 8.50 -26.33 12.86
N ILE A 251 9.24 -25.27 13.18
CA ILE A 251 10.18 -24.61 12.26
C ILE A 251 11.55 -24.36 12.90
N HIS A 252 12.58 -24.22 12.06
CA HIS A 252 13.85 -23.59 12.40
C HIS A 252 13.65 -22.07 12.51
N ILE A 253 13.68 -21.56 13.73
CA ILE A 253 13.44 -20.14 14.02
C ILE A 253 14.72 -19.30 13.77
N GLN A 254 15.89 -19.93 13.79
CA GLN A 254 17.19 -19.26 13.72
C GLN A 254 17.38 -18.43 12.43
N PRO A 255 17.03 -18.92 11.23
CA PRO A 255 17.02 -18.11 10.00
C PRO A 255 16.20 -16.82 10.15
N LEU A 256 14.97 -16.93 10.65
CA LEU A 256 14.07 -15.79 10.83
C LEU A 256 14.66 -14.74 11.79
N HIS A 257 15.22 -15.20 12.92
CA HIS A 257 15.91 -14.31 13.86
C HIS A 257 17.11 -13.57 13.26
N GLN A 258 17.87 -14.22 12.37
CA GLN A 258 18.99 -13.57 11.69
C GLN A 258 18.55 -12.67 10.52
N PHE A 259 17.34 -12.85 10.00
CA PHE A 259 16.76 -11.98 8.98
C PHE A 259 16.22 -10.66 9.58
N ILE A 260 15.78 -10.65 10.84
CA ILE A 260 15.28 -9.45 11.55
C ILE A 260 16.25 -8.25 11.43
N PRO A 261 17.57 -8.37 11.73
CA PRO A 261 18.51 -7.27 11.55
C PRO A 261 18.59 -6.72 10.12
N ILE A 262 18.43 -7.57 9.10
CA ILE A 262 18.46 -7.15 7.68
C ILE A 262 17.24 -6.25 7.39
N LEU A 263 16.04 -6.65 7.82
CA LEU A 263 14.84 -5.83 7.67
C LEU A 263 14.92 -4.53 8.47
N LYS A 264 15.38 -4.58 9.73
CA LYS A 264 15.55 -3.39 10.58
C LYS A 264 16.51 -2.38 9.96
N LEU A 265 17.65 -2.83 9.43
CA LEU A 265 18.62 -1.94 8.78
C LEU A 265 18.08 -1.41 7.46
N SER A 266 17.36 -2.22 6.68
CA SER A 266 16.71 -1.79 5.44
C SER A 266 15.66 -0.70 5.71
N ARG A 267 14.78 -0.91 6.68
CA ARG A 267 13.82 0.09 7.16
C ARG A 267 14.53 1.36 7.64
N LEU A 268 15.58 1.21 8.45
CA LEU A 268 16.37 2.33 8.95
C LEU A 268 16.99 3.16 7.81
N PHE A 269 17.48 2.51 6.74
CA PHE A 269 17.98 3.20 5.55
C PHE A 269 16.89 4.06 4.92
N PHE A 270 15.72 3.49 4.67
CA PHE A 270 14.59 4.20 4.08
C PHE A 270 14.08 5.34 4.97
N SER A 271 13.92 5.08 6.27
CA SER A 271 13.58 6.11 7.25
C SER A 271 14.65 7.21 7.36
N LYS A 272 15.92 6.89 7.11
CA LYS A 272 16.99 7.89 7.11
C LYS A 272 16.87 8.78 5.87
N ILE A 273 16.59 8.23 4.69
CA ILE A 273 16.51 9.02 3.46
C ILE A 273 15.15 9.71 3.26
N SER A 274 14.09 9.27 3.95
CA SER A 274 12.74 9.85 3.87
C SER A 274 12.54 11.11 4.71
N LYS A 275 13.31 11.29 5.80
CA LYS A 275 13.05 12.36 6.77
C LYS A 275 13.38 13.77 6.23
N PRO A 276 12.42 14.71 6.23
CA PRO A 276 12.75 16.13 6.26
C PRO A 276 13.02 16.53 7.71
N SER A 277 14.26 16.80 8.07
CA SER A 277 14.54 17.47 9.35
C SER A 277 14.14 18.93 9.22
N SER A 278 13.24 19.39 10.10
CA SER A 278 12.77 20.79 10.20
C SER A 278 13.91 21.79 10.39
N ASP A 279 15.08 21.35 10.87
CA ASP A 279 16.15 22.25 11.32
C ASP A 279 17.55 21.93 10.75
N GLN A 280 17.69 20.88 9.93
CA GLN A 280 18.98 20.51 9.33
C GLN A 280 18.84 20.29 7.84
N SER A 281 19.75 20.88 7.06
CA SER A 281 19.80 20.69 5.62
C SER A 281 20.29 19.28 5.30
N TYR A 282 19.33 18.41 4.99
CA TYR A 282 19.62 17.02 4.69
C TYR A 282 20.37 16.89 3.36
N PRO A 283 21.32 15.96 3.20
CA PRO A 283 22.13 15.89 1.99
C PRO A 283 21.34 15.59 0.71
N ILE A 284 20.22 14.88 0.88
CA ILE A 284 19.31 14.54 -0.21
C ILE A 284 18.64 15.80 -0.78
N SER A 285 18.42 16.82 0.06
CA SER A 285 17.87 18.11 -0.38
C SER A 285 18.78 18.84 -1.38
N TYR A 286 20.04 18.43 -1.48
CA TYR A 286 21.04 18.97 -2.40
C TYR A 286 21.29 18.07 -3.62
N MET A 287 20.63 16.92 -3.72
CA MET A 287 20.69 16.07 -4.91
C MET A 287 19.92 16.75 -6.05
N SER A 288 20.44 16.64 -7.27
CA SER A 288 19.68 17.05 -8.45
C SER A 288 18.45 16.15 -8.63
N LEU A 289 17.44 16.64 -9.34
CA LEU A 289 16.23 15.86 -9.57
C LEU A 289 16.54 14.57 -10.35
N ASN A 290 17.48 14.58 -11.30
CA ASN A 290 17.99 13.35 -11.93
C ASN A 290 18.55 12.35 -10.92
N GLN A 291 19.39 12.81 -9.99
CA GLN A 291 19.96 11.93 -8.96
C GLN A 291 18.88 11.36 -8.03
N LEU A 292 17.85 12.14 -7.70
CA LEU A 292 16.72 11.67 -6.90
C LEU A 292 15.94 10.57 -7.63
N ILE A 293 15.66 10.74 -8.93
CA ILE A 293 14.95 9.74 -9.73
C ILE A 293 15.81 8.49 -9.95
N ASP A 294 17.12 8.63 -10.17
CA ASP A 294 18.03 7.49 -10.25
C ASP A 294 18.05 6.72 -8.93
N LEU A 295 18.06 7.43 -7.79
CA LEU A 295 18.00 6.80 -6.48
C LEU A 295 16.66 6.06 -6.26
N ILE A 296 15.53 6.63 -6.67
CA ILE A 296 14.24 5.93 -6.67
C ILE A 296 14.34 4.64 -7.47
N ASN A 297 14.85 4.69 -8.70
CA ASN A 297 14.92 3.50 -9.56
C ASN A 297 15.78 2.40 -8.95
N LEU A 298 16.88 2.78 -8.30
CA LEU A 298 17.77 1.84 -7.62
C LEU A 298 17.14 1.24 -6.35
N THR A 299 16.20 1.95 -5.71
CA THR A 299 15.62 1.55 -4.43
C THR A 299 14.23 0.93 -4.51
N ALA A 300 13.43 1.26 -5.54
CA ALA A 300 12.02 0.88 -5.63
C ALA A 300 11.75 -0.62 -5.58
N SER A 301 12.68 -1.45 -6.08
CA SER A 301 12.54 -2.90 -6.05
C SER A 301 12.97 -3.56 -4.74
N ILE A 302 13.62 -2.83 -3.83
CA ILE A 302 14.22 -3.41 -2.62
C ILE A 302 13.17 -4.01 -1.69
N PRO A 303 12.07 -3.31 -1.32
CA PRO A 303 11.06 -3.90 -0.44
C PRO A 303 10.47 -5.20 -1.03
N THR A 304 10.04 -5.18 -2.29
CA THR A 304 9.50 -6.37 -2.97
C THR A 304 10.52 -7.52 -3.04
N LYS A 305 11.81 -7.22 -3.26
CA LYS A 305 12.86 -8.25 -3.25
C LYS A 305 13.06 -8.84 -1.85
N LEU A 306 12.96 -8.04 -0.79
CA LEU A 306 13.06 -8.50 0.59
C LEU A 306 11.83 -9.32 1.01
N THR A 307 10.62 -8.88 0.66
CA THR A 307 9.38 -9.67 0.86
C THR A 307 9.47 -11.00 0.13
N LYS A 308 9.79 -10.98 -1.17
CA LYS A 308 9.96 -12.21 -1.95
C LYS A 308 11.05 -13.12 -1.38
N PHE A 309 12.12 -12.55 -0.83
CA PHE A 309 13.16 -13.33 -0.19
C PHE A 309 12.63 -14.01 1.09
N TYR A 310 11.88 -13.28 1.92
CA TYR A 310 11.21 -13.81 3.10
C TYR A 310 10.20 -14.91 2.76
N ASP A 311 9.33 -14.71 1.77
CA ASP A 311 8.34 -15.71 1.32
C ASP A 311 8.99 -17.02 0.84
N GLN A 312 10.24 -16.94 0.37
CA GLN A 312 11.02 -18.06 -0.15
C GLN A 312 11.99 -18.63 0.89
N LEU A 313 12.02 -18.08 2.10
CA LEU A 313 12.90 -18.53 3.15
C LEU A 313 12.45 -19.91 3.63
N GLU A 314 13.32 -20.91 3.50
CA GLU A 314 13.03 -22.21 4.09
C GLU A 314 13.14 -22.11 5.60
N CYS A 315 12.10 -22.58 6.28
CA CYS A 315 12.01 -22.57 7.73
C CYS A 315 11.62 -23.96 8.27
N HIS A 316 11.21 -24.91 7.43
CA HIS A 316 10.87 -26.25 7.90
C HIS A 316 12.12 -27.03 8.33
N TYR A 317 11.94 -27.99 9.23
CA TYR A 317 13.01 -28.90 9.65
C TYR A 317 13.60 -29.69 8.48
N GLU A 318 12.71 -30.20 7.62
CA GLU A 318 13.05 -30.80 6.33
C GLU A 318 12.69 -29.80 5.22
N PRO A 319 13.66 -29.35 4.41
CA PRO A 319 13.40 -28.44 3.31
C PRO A 319 12.37 -28.99 2.33
N THR A 320 11.36 -28.17 2.04
CA THR A 320 10.34 -28.42 1.02
C THR A 320 10.80 -27.99 -0.37
N GLN A 321 11.83 -27.14 -0.43
CA GLN A 321 12.39 -26.58 -1.65
C GLN A 321 13.91 -26.72 -1.67
N ASN A 322 14.49 -26.75 -2.87
CA ASN A 322 15.94 -26.70 -3.04
C ASN A 322 16.50 -25.37 -2.51
N ILE A 323 17.52 -25.47 -1.67
CA ILE A 323 18.14 -24.31 -1.03
C ILE A 323 19.10 -23.64 -2.00
N ASP A 324 18.66 -22.51 -2.56
CA ASP A 324 19.48 -21.70 -3.46
C ASP A 324 20.25 -20.63 -2.69
N LEU A 325 21.49 -20.97 -2.34
CA LEU A 325 22.41 -20.07 -1.64
C LEU A 325 22.88 -18.89 -2.50
N SER A 326 22.67 -18.91 -3.82
CA SER A 326 23.05 -17.78 -4.68
C SER A 326 22.21 -16.53 -4.39
N LYS A 327 20.94 -16.72 -3.96
CA LYS A 327 20.03 -15.64 -3.54
C LYS A 327 20.56 -14.85 -2.34
N LEU A 328 21.34 -15.48 -1.47
CA LEU A 328 21.97 -14.84 -0.31
C LEU A 328 22.99 -13.79 -0.74
N SER A 329 23.72 -14.06 -1.82
CA SER A 329 24.69 -13.12 -2.38
C SER A 329 24.01 -11.88 -2.96
N ASP A 330 22.74 -11.98 -3.35
CA ASP A 330 21.98 -10.86 -3.90
C ASP A 330 21.49 -9.90 -2.82
N LEU A 331 21.22 -10.38 -1.59
CA LEU A 331 20.88 -9.53 -0.45
C LEU A 331 21.96 -8.49 -0.16
N ALA A 332 23.23 -8.89 -0.15
CA ALA A 332 24.36 -8.00 0.09
C ALA A 332 24.50 -6.91 -1.00
N LYS A 333 24.00 -7.18 -2.21
CA LYS A 333 24.10 -6.27 -3.36
C LYS A 333 22.96 -5.27 -3.45
N LEU A 334 21.83 -5.50 -2.75
CA LEU A 334 20.62 -4.67 -2.86
C LEU A 334 20.89 -3.17 -2.67
N PHE A 335 21.77 -2.81 -1.74
CA PHE A 335 22.04 -1.41 -1.38
C PHE A 335 23.34 -0.84 -1.97
N GLN A 336 24.14 -1.63 -2.70
CA GLN A 336 25.44 -1.18 -3.20
C GLN A 336 25.31 0.00 -4.18
N ALA A 337 24.42 -0.11 -5.16
CA ALA A 337 24.20 0.94 -6.15
C ALA A 337 23.55 2.20 -5.53
N PRO A 338 22.47 2.09 -4.71
CA PRO A 338 21.94 3.25 -3.96
C PRO A 338 22.99 3.97 -3.12
N LEU A 339 23.80 3.23 -2.35
CA LEU A 339 24.86 3.81 -1.52
C LEU A 339 25.93 4.51 -2.35
N THR A 340 26.35 3.89 -3.46
CA THR A 340 27.34 4.50 -4.36
C THR A 340 26.84 5.82 -4.92
N LEU A 341 25.57 5.87 -5.35
CA LEU A 341 24.96 7.10 -5.85
C LEU A 341 24.90 8.18 -4.77
N LEU A 342 24.46 7.82 -3.56
CA LEU A 342 24.42 8.73 -2.40
C LEU A 342 25.81 9.27 -2.09
N ILE A 343 26.79 8.41 -1.83
CA ILE A 343 28.16 8.81 -1.47
C ILE A 343 28.80 9.67 -2.56
N ASN A 344 28.61 9.34 -3.85
CA ASN A 344 29.12 10.15 -4.94
C ASN A 344 28.47 11.54 -4.96
N SER A 345 27.15 11.64 -4.74
CA SER A 345 26.46 12.92 -4.65
C SER A 345 26.99 13.78 -3.49
N LEU A 346 27.26 13.17 -2.33
CA LEU A 346 27.87 13.82 -1.17
C LEU A 346 29.28 14.32 -1.46
N ASN A 347 30.11 13.48 -2.08
CA ASN A 347 31.49 13.83 -2.42
C ASN A 347 31.56 15.01 -3.38
N HIS A 348 30.67 15.09 -4.37
CA HIS A 348 30.56 16.26 -5.24
C HIS A 348 30.19 17.53 -4.47
N GLN A 349 29.35 17.42 -3.44
CA GLN A 349 28.94 18.55 -2.60
C GLN A 349 30.03 19.05 -1.65
N THR A 350 31.08 18.26 -1.33
CA THR A 350 32.20 18.70 -0.47
C THR A 350 32.92 19.95 -1.02
N THR A 351 32.81 20.18 -2.33
CA THR A 351 33.41 21.34 -3.02
C THR A 351 32.59 22.62 -2.91
N ASN A 352 31.37 22.56 -2.38
CA ASN A 352 30.50 23.72 -2.23
C ASN A 352 30.76 24.42 -0.87
N PRO A 353 31.26 25.66 -0.87
CA PRO A 353 31.59 26.39 0.36
C PRO A 353 30.37 26.76 1.22
N ASN A 354 29.16 26.60 0.69
CA ASN A 354 27.91 26.97 1.37
C ASN A 354 27.27 25.82 2.17
N LEU A 355 27.85 24.62 2.18
CA LEU A 355 27.37 23.50 3.00
C LEU A 355 28.16 23.35 4.31
N PRO A 356 27.50 23.01 5.43
CA PRO A 356 28.19 22.63 6.66
C PRO A 356 29.00 21.35 6.42
N GLN A 357 30.32 21.48 6.26
CA GLN A 357 31.22 20.34 5.98
C GLN A 357 31.16 19.26 7.08
N HIS A 358 30.92 19.68 8.32
CA HIS A 358 30.75 18.78 9.46
C HIS A 358 29.55 17.85 9.28
N ASP A 359 28.39 18.37 8.85
CA ASP A 359 27.18 17.57 8.69
C ASP A 359 27.37 16.54 7.56
N LEU A 360 27.99 16.97 6.45
CA LEU A 360 28.33 16.10 5.33
C LEU A 360 29.22 14.91 5.75
N ALA A 361 30.24 15.17 6.56
CA ALA A 361 31.12 14.12 7.10
C ALA A 361 30.35 13.14 8.00
N GLN A 362 29.42 13.64 8.83
CA GLN A 362 28.56 12.78 9.65
C GLN A 362 27.67 11.87 8.80
N PHE A 363 27.14 12.35 7.68
CA PHE A 363 26.33 11.53 6.78
C PHE A 363 27.16 10.44 6.09
N ILE A 364 28.35 10.79 5.58
CA ILE A 364 29.27 9.81 4.99
C ILE A 364 29.61 8.72 6.01
N GLN A 365 29.93 9.11 7.25
CA GLN A 365 30.21 8.17 8.33
C GLN A 365 28.99 7.29 8.63
N TRP A 366 27.79 7.87 8.72
CA TRP A 366 26.57 7.12 8.96
C TRP A 366 26.32 6.05 7.89
N TYR A 367 26.51 6.37 6.61
CA TYR A 367 26.35 5.39 5.52
C TYR A 367 27.41 4.28 5.59
N ALA A 368 28.65 4.60 5.97
CA ALA A 368 29.71 3.62 6.16
C ALA A 368 29.43 2.66 7.34
N ASP A 369 28.96 3.21 8.46
CA ASP A 369 28.57 2.43 9.64
C ASP A 369 27.36 1.54 9.33
N TRP A 370 26.35 2.09 8.64
CA TRP A 370 25.18 1.35 8.20
C TRP A 370 25.57 0.19 7.28
N GLN A 371 26.43 0.44 6.27
CA GLN A 371 26.88 -0.59 5.34
C GLN A 371 27.65 -1.71 6.05
N SER A 372 28.48 -1.35 7.04
CA SER A 372 29.23 -2.31 7.85
C SER A 372 28.30 -3.20 8.66
N HIS A 373 27.29 -2.61 9.32
CA HIS A 373 26.28 -3.38 10.07
C HIS A 373 25.41 -4.24 9.16
N PHE A 374 25.01 -3.73 7.98
CA PHE A 374 24.20 -4.48 7.02
C PHE A 374 24.97 -5.69 6.48
N SER A 375 26.23 -5.51 6.11
CA SER A 375 27.10 -6.59 5.65
C SER A 375 27.31 -7.65 6.75
N LEU A 376 27.48 -7.23 8.01
CA LEU A 376 27.57 -8.14 9.14
C LEU A 376 26.28 -8.94 9.34
N ALA A 377 25.11 -8.29 9.24
CA ALA A 377 23.81 -8.95 9.36
C ALA A 377 23.62 -10.01 8.26
N VAL A 378 23.88 -9.66 6.99
CA VAL A 378 23.80 -10.60 5.86
C VAL A 378 24.75 -11.79 6.05
N ARG A 379 25.99 -11.55 6.50
CA ARG A 379 26.95 -12.64 6.74
C ARG A 379 26.49 -13.59 7.86
N ARG A 380 25.97 -13.05 8.97
CA ARG A 380 25.45 -13.86 10.09
C ARG A 380 24.27 -14.70 9.67
N PHE A 381 23.37 -14.10 8.89
CA PHE A 381 22.25 -14.81 8.30
C PHE A 381 22.71 -15.93 7.35
N ASP A 382 23.61 -15.66 6.40
CA ASP A 382 24.15 -16.68 5.49
C ASP A 382 24.83 -17.84 6.24
N THR A 383 25.65 -17.53 7.25
CA THR A 383 26.31 -18.56 8.07
C THR A 383 25.27 -19.43 8.78
N THR A 384 24.31 -18.81 9.47
CA THR A 384 23.27 -19.53 10.22
C THR A 384 22.40 -20.36 9.30
N TYR A 385 22.02 -19.82 8.15
CA TYR A 385 21.18 -20.51 7.18
C TYR A 385 21.89 -21.74 6.59
N ARG A 386 23.19 -21.63 6.29
CA ARG A 386 24.01 -22.78 5.86
C ARG A 386 24.15 -23.81 6.95
N ASP A 387 24.38 -23.39 8.19
CA ASP A 387 24.56 -24.32 9.31
C ASP A 387 23.29 -25.14 9.56
N VAL A 388 22.13 -24.46 9.61
CA VAL A 388 20.81 -25.09 9.82
C VAL A 388 20.48 -26.13 8.74
N TYR A 389 20.88 -25.86 7.50
CA TYR A 389 20.51 -26.69 6.37
C TYR A 389 21.67 -27.47 5.74
N SER A 390 22.81 -27.55 6.41
CA SER A 390 24.04 -28.15 5.89
C SER A 390 23.85 -29.58 5.40
N ASP A 391 23.01 -30.36 6.08
CA ASP A 391 22.68 -31.75 5.73
C ASP A 391 21.86 -31.89 4.43
N PHE A 392 21.23 -30.80 3.98
CA PHE A 392 20.36 -30.77 2.78
C PHE A 392 20.98 -30.02 1.61
N LEU A 393 22.14 -29.40 1.82
CA LEU A 393 22.92 -28.83 0.74
C LEU A 393 23.49 -30.00 -0.06
N ILE A 394 22.86 -30.30 -1.19
CA ILE A 394 23.39 -31.25 -2.17
C ILE A 394 24.85 -30.86 -2.40
N ALA A 395 25.78 -31.80 -2.15
CA ALA A 395 27.16 -31.64 -2.55
C ALA A 395 27.14 -31.42 -4.06
N GLY A 396 27.20 -30.15 -4.48
CA GLY A 396 27.26 -29.82 -5.90
C GLY A 396 28.50 -30.48 -6.46
N ASP A 397 28.30 -31.39 -7.40
CA ASP A 397 29.37 -31.90 -8.26
C ASP A 397 30.11 -30.68 -8.82
N ASN A 398 31.38 -30.54 -8.41
CA ASN A 398 32.32 -29.56 -8.94
C ASN A 398 32.57 -29.79 -10.45
#